data_AF-A0AAV5STF3-F1
#
_entry.id   AF-A0AAV5STF3-F1
#
_cell.length_a   1.000
_cell.length_b   1.000
_cell.length_c   1.000
_cell.angle_alpha   90.00
_cell.angle_beta   90.00
_cell.angle_gamma   90.00
#
_symmetry.space_group_name_H-M   'P 1'
#
loop_
_entity.id
_entity.type
_entity.pdbx_description
1 polymer ?
#
loop_
_entity_poly.entity_id
_entity_poly.type
_entity_poly.pdbx_seq_one_letter_code
_entity_poly.pdbx_strand_id
1 'polypeptide(L)'
;GIMLGTDELLGKNLPWLLAVNILPCAISIVIVLLVPETPKFLLIRKKDRKSAEAAIRFHHGQDVDVYSVVEELLQEADEDSHAAHSFKDFLVIAKEPHLRKIVFLGTSAMQITVSFWGAIYNSTQFISDLNCSNFVATWSSTIMATIYFIGTLIGSQLIDRLGRRTLLLPCSLVSIACWTAFTLSFYLQ
;
A
#
# COMPACT_ATOMS: atom_id res chain seq x y z
N GLY A 1 12.89 -0.37 -9.01
CA GLY A 1 13.36 1.03 -9.08
C GLY A 1 14.80 1.12 -8.64
N ILE A 2 15.05 1.13 -7.32
CA ILE A 2 16.38 1.36 -6.73
C ILE A 2 17.42 0.33 -7.18
N MET A 3 17.08 -0.97 -7.21
CA MET A 3 17.98 -2.02 -7.73
C MET A 3 18.36 -1.86 -9.22
N LEU A 4 17.43 -1.36 -10.03
CA LEU A 4 17.67 -1.12 -11.47
C LEU A 4 18.41 0.20 -11.70
N GLY A 5 18.42 1.12 -10.74
CA GLY A 5 19.12 2.41 -10.80
C GLY A 5 20.60 2.34 -10.42
N THR A 6 21.13 1.15 -10.12
CA THR A 6 22.55 0.97 -9.82
C THR A 6 23.41 1.18 -11.08
N ASP A 7 24.60 1.75 -10.90
CA ASP A 7 25.54 2.08 -12.00
C ASP A 7 25.95 0.84 -12.83
N GLU A 8 25.86 -0.36 -12.25
CA GLU A 8 26.18 -1.64 -12.90
C GLU A 8 25.07 -2.15 -13.82
N LEU A 9 23.81 -1.77 -13.61
CA LEU A 9 22.69 -2.24 -14.42
C LEU A 9 22.25 -1.18 -15.44
N LEU A 10 21.76 -0.03 -14.98
CA LEU A 10 21.02 0.91 -15.84
C LEU A 10 21.25 2.39 -15.53
N GLY A 11 22.09 2.73 -14.54
CA GLY A 11 22.34 4.11 -14.10
C GLY A 11 22.92 5.03 -15.19
N LYS A 12 23.64 4.48 -16.18
CA LYS A 12 24.22 5.27 -17.29
C LYS A 12 23.20 5.73 -18.33
N ASN A 13 22.03 5.08 -18.43
CA ASN A 13 21.02 5.34 -19.47
C ASN A 13 19.64 5.57 -18.83
N LEU A 14 19.42 6.79 -18.36
CA LEU A 14 18.13 7.28 -17.84
C LEU A 14 16.89 6.89 -18.70
N PRO A 15 16.92 6.97 -20.06
CA PRO A 15 15.76 6.57 -20.86
C PRO A 15 15.43 5.07 -20.77
N TRP A 16 16.44 4.19 -20.61
CA TRP A 16 16.21 2.75 -20.47
C TRP A 16 15.63 2.41 -19.08
N LEU A 17 16.02 3.14 -18.03
CA LEU A 17 15.44 3.01 -16.68
C LEU A 17 13.95 3.35 -16.66
N LEU A 18 13.57 4.41 -17.37
CA LEU A 18 12.17 4.79 -17.52
C LEU A 18 11.41 3.76 -18.38
N ALA A 19 12.04 3.26 -19.45
CA ALA A 19 11.44 2.26 -20.33
C ALA A 19 11.10 0.93 -19.61
N VAL A 20 11.92 0.50 -18.64
CA VAL A 20 11.63 -0.71 -17.85
C VAL A 20 10.32 -0.61 -17.07
N ASN A 21 9.90 0.59 -16.64
CA ASN A 21 8.61 0.77 -15.96
C ASN A 21 7.41 0.64 -16.91
N ILE A 22 7.61 0.76 -18.22
CA ILE A 22 6.55 0.56 -19.22
C ILE A 22 6.07 -0.89 -19.21
N LEU A 23 6.96 -1.85 -18.96
CA LEU A 23 6.65 -3.27 -18.97
C LEU A 23 5.61 -3.68 -17.90
N PRO A 24 5.76 -3.37 -16.59
CA PRO A 24 4.73 -3.66 -15.60
C PRO A 24 3.44 -2.85 -15.82
N CYS A 25 3.53 -1.62 -16.33
CA CYS A 25 2.34 -0.84 -16.69
C CYS A 25 1.54 -1.50 -17.82
N ALA A 26 2.21 -1.95 -18.88
CA ALA A 26 1.58 -2.66 -19.98
C ALA A 26 0.94 -3.96 -19.50
N ILE A 27 1.65 -4.75 -18.69
CA ILE A 27 1.11 -5.98 -18.08
C ILE A 27 -0.13 -5.65 -17.22
N SER A 28 -0.08 -4.59 -16.41
CA SER A 28 -1.21 -4.17 -15.58
C SER A 28 -2.43 -3.81 -16.43
N ILE A 29 -2.25 -3.12 -17.55
CA ILE A 29 -3.34 -2.81 -18.48
C ILE A 29 -3.95 -4.08 -19.06
N VAL A 30 -3.12 -5.03 -19.52
CA VAL A 30 -3.63 -6.31 -20.05
C VAL A 30 -4.42 -7.07 -18.99
N ILE A 31 -3.93 -7.11 -17.74
CA ILE A 31 -4.63 -7.77 -16.63
C ILE A 31 -5.97 -7.09 -16.37
N VAL A 32 -6.01 -5.76 -16.28
CA VAL A 32 -7.26 -5.01 -16.02
C VAL A 32 -8.28 -5.22 -17.14
N LEU A 33 -7.85 -5.37 -18.39
CA LEU A 33 -8.74 -5.68 -19.51
C LEU A 33 -9.32 -7.11 -19.44
N LEU A 34 -8.61 -8.05 -18.81
CA LEU A 34 -9.07 -9.43 -18.63
C LEU A 34 -9.99 -9.59 -17.42
N VAL A 35 -9.86 -8.73 -16.40
CA VAL A 35 -10.67 -8.79 -15.18
C VAL A 35 -12.02 -8.12 -15.43
N PRO A 36 -13.15 -8.80 -15.15
CA PRO A 36 -14.47 -8.21 -15.31
C PRO A 36 -14.64 -7.01 -14.36
N GLU A 37 -15.51 -6.07 -14.74
CA GLU A 37 -15.90 -4.96 -13.86
C GLU A 37 -16.49 -5.47 -12.54
N THR A 38 -16.42 -4.66 -11.49
CA THR A 38 -16.91 -5.05 -10.17
C THR A 38 -18.42 -5.37 -10.21
N PRO A 39 -18.87 -6.47 -9.58
CA PRO A 39 -20.26 -6.91 -9.64
C PRO A 39 -21.25 -5.86 -9.07
N LYS A 40 -20.83 -5.13 -8.02
CA LYS A 40 -21.58 -4.00 -7.46
C LYS A 40 -21.83 -2.88 -8.50
N PHE A 41 -20.84 -2.55 -9.32
CA PHE A 41 -20.97 -1.55 -10.38
C PHE A 41 -21.92 -2.01 -11.49
N LEU A 42 -21.82 -3.27 -11.92
CA LEU A 42 -22.66 -3.86 -12.96
C LEU A 42 -24.14 -3.93 -12.53
N LEU A 43 -24.41 -4.29 -11.27
CA LEU A 43 -25.77 -4.35 -10.71
C LEU A 43 -26.39 -2.98 -10.50
N ILE A 44 -25.71 -2.09 -9.79
CA ILE A 44 -26.33 -0.83 -9.31
C ILE A 44 -26.35 0.21 -10.44
N ARG A 45 -25.21 0.40 -11.11
CA ARG A 45 -25.04 1.51 -12.06
C ARG A 45 -25.43 1.13 -13.48
N LYS A 46 -25.06 -0.06 -13.94
CA LYS A 46 -25.39 -0.56 -15.28
C LYS A 46 -26.71 -1.34 -15.35
N LYS A 47 -27.27 -1.76 -14.20
CA LYS A 47 -28.50 -2.57 -14.09
C LYS A 47 -28.45 -3.85 -14.94
N ASP A 48 -27.25 -4.38 -15.18
CA ASP A 48 -27.04 -5.58 -15.98
C ASP A 48 -26.78 -6.79 -15.09
N ARG A 49 -27.88 -7.50 -14.77
CA ARG A 49 -27.85 -8.65 -13.87
C ARG A 49 -27.05 -9.82 -14.45
N LYS A 50 -27.11 -10.05 -15.76
CA LYS A 50 -26.39 -11.19 -16.39
C LYS A 50 -24.88 -11.02 -16.31
N SER A 51 -24.39 -9.82 -16.62
CA SER A 51 -22.97 -9.51 -16.53
C SER A 51 -22.48 -9.52 -15.08
N ALA A 52 -23.31 -9.08 -14.13
CA ALA A 52 -22.99 -9.16 -12.72
C ALA A 52 -22.90 -10.61 -12.19
N GLU A 53 -23.82 -11.49 -12.59
CA GLU A 53 -23.76 -12.91 -12.23
C GLU A 53 -22.48 -13.57 -12.77
N ALA A 54 -22.04 -13.21 -13.98
CA ALA A 54 -20.78 -13.67 -14.55
C ALA A 54 -19.56 -13.15 -13.75
N ALA A 55 -19.57 -11.87 -13.34
CA ALA A 55 -18.52 -11.30 -12.50
C ALA A 55 -18.47 -11.95 -11.11
N ILE A 56 -19.63 -12.24 -10.49
CA ILE A 56 -19.70 -12.95 -9.20
C ILE A 56 -19.09 -14.35 -9.32
N ARG A 57 -19.41 -15.09 -10.39
CA ARG A 57 -18.83 -16.43 -10.63
C ARG A 57 -17.33 -16.37 -10.90
N PHE A 58 -16.83 -15.30 -11.52
CA PHE A 58 -15.39 -15.08 -11.71
C PHE A 58 -14.66 -14.79 -10.40
N HIS A 59 -15.25 -13.98 -9.51
CA HIS A 59 -14.61 -13.56 -8.26
C HIS A 59 -14.76 -14.55 -7.10
N HIS A 60 -15.93 -15.19 -6.95
CA HIS A 60 -16.22 -16.09 -5.83
C HIS A 60 -16.18 -17.59 -6.20
N GLY A 61 -16.03 -17.92 -7.49
CA GLY A 61 -16.03 -19.28 -8.00
C GLY A 61 -17.39 -19.74 -8.53
N GLN A 62 -17.40 -20.86 -9.27
CA GLN A 62 -18.60 -21.35 -9.96
C GLN A 62 -19.67 -21.95 -9.02
N ASP A 63 -19.28 -22.41 -7.84
CA ASP A 63 -20.17 -23.09 -6.88
C ASP A 63 -20.90 -22.16 -5.91
N VAL A 64 -20.76 -20.84 -6.10
CA VAL A 64 -21.36 -19.85 -5.20
C VAL A 64 -22.81 -19.58 -5.56
N ASP A 65 -23.65 -19.49 -4.53
CA ASP A 65 -25.04 -19.10 -4.68
C ASP A 65 -25.13 -17.63 -5.09
N VAL A 66 -25.25 -17.41 -6.39
CA VAL A 66 -25.28 -16.07 -6.98
C VAL A 66 -26.47 -15.26 -6.48
N TYR A 67 -27.58 -15.90 -6.10
CA TYR A 67 -28.77 -15.19 -5.62
C TYR A 67 -28.50 -14.51 -4.28
N SER A 68 -27.93 -15.22 -3.30
CA SER A 68 -27.62 -14.64 -1.99
C SER A 68 -26.63 -13.48 -2.07
N VAL A 69 -25.58 -13.60 -2.90
CA VAL A 69 -24.60 -12.52 -3.10
C VAL A 69 -25.23 -11.29 -3.76
N VAL A 70 -26.13 -11.49 -4.73
CA VAL A 70 -26.84 -10.38 -5.37
C VAL A 70 -27.77 -9.68 -4.38
N GLU A 71 -28.46 -10.43 -3.52
CA GLU A 71 -29.34 -9.90 -2.48
C GLU A 71 -28.55 -9.05 -1.47
N GLU A 72 -27.39 -9.55 -1.01
CA GLU A 72 -26.49 -8.84 -0.09
C GLU A 72 -25.97 -7.53 -0.72
N LEU A 73 -25.55 -7.58 -1.99
CA LEU A 73 -25.09 -6.39 -2.72
C LEU A 73 -26.19 -5.36 -2.92
N LEU A 74 -27.45 -5.78 -3.06
CA LEU A 74 -28.59 -4.87 -3.18
C LEU A 74 -28.98 -4.26 -1.83
N GLN A 75 -28.92 -5.04 -0.74
CA GLN A 75 -29.12 -4.51 0.61
C GLN A 75 -28.07 -3.46 0.97
N GLU A 76 -26.78 -3.75 0.72
CA GLU A 76 -25.70 -2.80 0.95
C GLU A 76 -25.87 -1.54 0.08
N ALA A 77 -26.38 -1.70 -1.16
CA ALA A 77 -26.67 -0.57 -2.04
C ALA A 77 -27.81 0.33 -1.53
N ASP A 78 -28.87 -0.27 -0.98
CA ASP A 78 -29.98 0.48 -0.41
C ASP A 78 -29.54 1.22 0.85
N GLU A 79 -28.76 0.59 1.73
CA GLU A 79 -28.13 1.24 2.88
C GLU A 79 -27.22 2.41 2.47
N ASP A 80 -26.37 2.20 1.46
CA ASP A 80 -25.49 3.22 0.89
C ASP A 80 -26.29 4.35 0.21
N SER A 81 -27.45 4.06 -0.38
CA SER A 81 -28.30 5.07 -1.04
C SER A 81 -29.01 5.99 -0.04
N HIS A 82 -29.31 5.47 1.15
CA HIS A 82 -29.83 6.24 2.28
C HIS A 82 -28.73 7.04 3.00
N ALA A 83 -27.48 6.59 2.91
CA ALA A 83 -26.30 7.34 3.32
C ALA A 83 -25.88 8.30 2.20
N ALA A 84 -26.47 9.49 2.16
CA ALA A 84 -26.07 10.54 1.22
C ALA A 84 -24.60 10.97 1.51
N HIS A 85 -23.64 10.28 0.89
CA HIS A 85 -22.20 10.53 0.99
C HIS A 85 -21.84 11.88 0.39
N SER A 86 -22.07 12.91 1.19
CA SER A 86 -21.74 14.29 0.89
C SER A 86 -20.47 14.67 1.64
N PHE A 87 -19.77 15.71 1.19
CA PHE A 87 -18.65 16.32 1.91
C PHE A 87 -18.99 16.68 3.37
N LYS A 88 -20.29 16.80 3.69
CA LYS A 88 -20.83 16.97 5.05
C LYS A 88 -20.58 15.76 5.96
N ASP A 89 -20.47 14.55 5.45
CA ASP A 89 -20.15 13.36 6.26
C ASP A 89 -18.72 13.39 6.79
N PHE A 90 -17.79 14.00 6.04
CA PHE A 90 -16.44 14.23 6.55
C PHE A 90 -16.43 15.19 7.75
N LEU A 91 -17.34 16.17 7.75
CA LEU A 91 -17.58 17.06 8.90
C LEU A 91 -18.27 16.34 10.06
N VAL A 92 -19.10 15.33 9.80
CA VAL A 92 -19.70 14.46 10.83
C VAL A 92 -18.61 13.58 11.47
N ILE A 93 -17.71 13.00 10.67
CA ILE A 93 -16.54 12.25 11.16
C ILE A 93 -15.67 13.11 12.07
N ALA A 94 -15.51 14.41 11.75
CA ALA A 94 -14.73 15.35 12.57
C ALA A 94 -15.44 15.73 13.89
N LYS A 95 -16.77 15.74 13.91
CA LYS A 95 -17.59 16.06 15.09
C LYS A 95 -17.75 14.86 16.04
N GLU A 96 -17.86 13.66 15.51
CA GLU A 96 -18.13 12.46 16.29
C GLU A 96 -16.84 11.94 16.96
N PRO A 97 -16.76 11.90 18.31
CA PRO A 97 -15.52 11.58 19.00
C PRO A 97 -15.06 10.13 18.79
N HIS A 98 -15.97 9.20 18.50
CA HIS A 98 -15.63 7.81 18.18
C HIS A 98 -14.99 7.67 16.79
N LEU A 99 -15.58 8.29 15.77
CA LEU A 99 -15.06 8.27 14.40
C LEU A 99 -13.70 8.98 14.32
N ARG A 100 -13.54 10.10 15.03
CA ARG A 100 -12.25 10.80 15.14
C ARG A 100 -11.14 9.93 15.72
N LYS A 101 -11.44 9.13 16.74
CA LYS A 101 -10.45 8.18 17.32
C LYS A 101 -10.01 7.14 16.30
N ILE A 102 -10.95 6.60 15.51
CA ILE A 102 -10.64 5.62 14.47
C ILE A 102 -9.76 6.22 13.38
N VAL A 103 -10.12 7.41 12.87
CA VAL A 103 -9.32 8.11 11.86
C VAL A 103 -7.94 8.44 12.40
N PHE A 104 -7.83 8.97 13.62
CA PHE A 104 -6.54 9.27 14.24
C PHE A 104 -5.67 8.01 14.41
N LEU A 105 -6.27 6.89 14.82
CA LEU A 105 -5.56 5.62 14.95
C LEU A 105 -5.09 5.08 13.59
N GLY A 106 -5.92 5.20 12.55
CA GLY A 106 -5.57 4.82 11.18
C GLY A 106 -4.42 5.67 10.63
N THR A 107 -4.52 6.99 10.77
CA THR A 107 -3.48 7.93 10.30
C THR A 107 -2.16 7.73 11.05
N SER A 108 -2.20 7.54 12.37
CA SER A 108 -0.98 7.31 13.17
C SER A 108 -0.29 5.99 12.81
N ALA A 109 -1.05 4.94 12.49
CA ALA A 109 -0.48 3.70 11.98
C ALA A 109 0.21 3.88 10.62
N MET A 110 -0.39 4.66 9.71
CA MET A 110 0.22 4.96 8.40
C MET A 110 1.50 5.80 8.51
N GLN A 111 1.59 6.68 9.51
CA GLN A 111 2.74 7.56 9.70
C GLN A 111 4.05 6.78 9.91
N ILE A 112 4.00 5.60 10.54
CA ILE A 112 5.17 4.73 10.77
C ILE A 112 5.81 4.35 9.42
N THR A 113 4.98 4.04 8.42
CA THR A 113 5.45 3.67 7.08
C THR A 113 6.00 4.87 6.31
N VAL A 114 5.34 6.03 6.41
CA VAL A 114 5.74 7.26 5.71
C VAL A 114 7.16 7.70 6.09
N SER A 115 7.49 7.64 7.38
CA SER A 115 8.84 8.02 7.85
C SER A 115 9.95 7.17 7.25
N PHE A 116 9.67 5.90 6.94
CA PHE A 116 10.65 4.97 6.36
C PHE A 116 10.98 5.28 4.89
N TRP A 117 10.01 5.78 4.13
CA TRP A 117 10.21 6.16 2.72
C TRP A 117 11.23 7.29 2.56
N GLY A 118 11.19 8.29 3.44
CA GLY A 118 12.17 9.37 3.45
C GLY A 118 13.60 8.87 3.71
N ALA A 119 13.75 7.86 4.58
CA ALA A 119 15.03 7.22 4.87
C ALA A 119 15.60 6.49 3.65
N ILE A 120 14.78 5.66 3.00
CA ILE A 120 15.20 4.87 1.85
C ILE A 120 15.56 5.79 0.68
N TYR A 121 14.76 6.82 0.41
CA TYR A 121 14.99 7.73 -0.72
C TYR A 121 16.29 8.54 -0.57
N ASN A 122 16.58 9.03 0.63
CA ASN A 122 17.76 9.85 0.89
C ASN A 122 18.99 9.02 1.32
N SER A 123 18.86 7.71 1.52
CA SER A 123 19.94 6.83 2.00
C SER A 123 21.22 6.94 1.17
N THR A 124 21.12 7.01 -0.15
CA THR A 124 22.28 7.12 -1.03
C THR A 124 23.00 8.46 -0.88
N GLN A 125 22.26 9.56 -0.71
CA GLN A 125 22.84 10.89 -0.46
C GLN A 125 23.55 10.91 0.90
N PHE A 126 22.89 10.44 1.96
CA PHE A 126 23.48 10.37 3.30
C PHE A 126 24.77 9.55 3.35
N ILE A 127 24.85 8.42 2.64
CA ILE A 127 26.04 7.58 2.64
C ILE A 127 27.14 8.16 1.74
N SER A 128 26.77 8.86 0.66
CA SER A 128 27.74 9.57 -0.19
C SER A 128 28.39 10.74 0.56
N ASP A 129 27.65 11.45 1.40
CA ASP A 129 28.15 12.58 2.20
C ASP A 129 29.16 12.13 3.28
N LEU A 130 29.14 10.86 3.67
CA LEU A 130 30.05 10.25 4.64
C LEU A 130 31.44 9.87 4.04
N ASN A 131 31.85 10.47 2.91
CA ASN A 131 33.09 10.14 2.17
C ASN A 131 33.25 8.65 1.81
N CYS A 132 32.16 7.89 1.76
CA CYS A 132 32.17 6.49 1.36
C CYS A 132 32.16 6.36 -0.18
N SER A 133 32.78 5.30 -0.70
CA SER A 133 32.75 5.01 -2.14
C SER A 133 31.30 4.88 -2.64
N ASN A 134 30.98 5.49 -3.79
CA ASN A 134 29.66 5.44 -4.44
C ASN A 134 29.12 4.01 -4.59
N PHE A 135 30.03 3.04 -4.75
CA PHE A 135 29.69 1.61 -4.78
C PHE A 135 29.06 1.16 -3.45
N VAL A 136 29.67 1.49 -2.32
CA VAL A 136 29.18 1.11 -0.99
C VAL A 136 27.85 1.79 -0.67
N ALA A 137 27.69 3.07 -1.05
CA ALA A 137 26.44 3.81 -0.87
C ALA A 137 25.27 3.17 -1.62
N THR A 138 25.49 2.81 -2.88
CA THR A 138 24.47 2.22 -3.76
C THR A 138 24.05 0.81 -3.31
N TRP A 139 25.01 -0.02 -2.91
CA TRP A 139 24.73 -1.37 -2.40
C TRP A 139 24.03 -1.34 -1.03
N SER A 140 24.42 -0.43 -0.13
CA SER A 140 23.75 -0.26 1.17
C SER A 140 22.29 0.17 1.02
N SER A 141 22.00 1.16 0.17
CA SER A 141 20.63 1.59 -0.15
C SER A 141 19.79 0.45 -0.72
N THR A 142 20.38 -0.35 -1.60
CA THR A 142 19.75 -1.53 -2.20
C THR A 142 19.41 -2.60 -1.15
N ILE A 143 20.33 -2.86 -0.22
CA ILE A 143 20.10 -3.81 0.89
C ILE A 143 18.98 -3.31 1.80
N MET A 144 18.97 -2.02 2.15
CA MET A 144 17.89 -1.42 2.95
C MET A 144 16.51 -1.60 2.30
N ALA A 145 16.40 -1.33 0.99
CA ALA A 145 15.16 -1.53 0.26
C ALA A 145 14.72 -3.01 0.21
N THR A 146 15.67 -3.93 0.08
CA THR A 146 15.40 -5.37 0.05
C THR A 146 14.90 -5.88 1.40
N ILE A 147 15.56 -5.48 2.50
CA ILE A 147 15.13 -5.82 3.86
C ILE A 147 13.74 -5.25 4.15
N TYR A 148 13.47 -4.01 3.72
CA TYR A 148 12.15 -3.39 3.85
C TYR A 148 11.05 -4.18 3.11
N PHE A 149 11.33 -4.64 1.88
CA PHE A 149 10.39 -5.45 1.12
C PHE A 149 10.09 -6.79 1.82
N ILE A 150 11.13 -7.52 2.23
CA ILE A 150 10.98 -8.79 2.95
C ILE A 150 10.24 -8.59 4.27
N GLY A 151 10.60 -7.56 5.03
CA GLY A 151 9.94 -7.21 6.29
C GLY A 151 8.45 -6.90 6.10
N THR A 152 8.09 -6.23 5.02
CA THR A 152 6.69 -5.91 4.68
C THR A 152 5.89 -7.17 4.35
N LEU A 153 6.46 -8.11 3.58
CA LEU A 153 5.81 -9.39 3.28
C LEU A 153 5.57 -10.22 4.54
N ILE A 154 6.59 -10.36 5.39
CA ILE A 154 6.46 -11.07 6.67
C ILE A 154 5.44 -10.36 7.57
N GLY A 155 5.51 -9.04 7.65
CA GLY A 155 4.57 -8.23 8.43
C GLY A 155 3.12 -8.41 7.98
N SER A 156 2.88 -8.45 6.67
CA SER A 156 1.54 -8.67 6.10
C SER A 156 0.97 -10.05 6.43
N GLN A 157 1.80 -11.08 6.57
CA GLN A 157 1.32 -12.40 6.98
C GLN A 157 1.14 -12.50 8.50
N LEU A 158 1.98 -11.77 9.24
CA LEU A 158 2.03 -11.83 10.69
C LEU A 158 0.88 -11.02 11.32
N ILE A 159 0.41 -9.96 10.66
CA ILE A 159 -0.70 -9.14 11.14
C ILE A 159 -2.01 -9.92 11.24
N ASP A 160 -2.23 -10.86 10.31
CA ASP A 160 -3.41 -11.74 10.30
C ASP A 160 -3.35 -12.79 11.41
N ARG A 161 -2.14 -13.16 11.86
CA ARG A 161 -1.93 -14.19 12.90
C ARG A 161 -1.90 -13.64 14.34
N LEU A 162 -1.22 -12.51 14.57
CA LEU A 162 -0.97 -11.98 15.92
C LEU A 162 -1.94 -10.86 16.35
N GLY A 163 -2.72 -10.34 15.39
CA GLY A 163 -3.60 -9.21 15.60
C GLY A 163 -2.88 -7.85 15.51
N ARG A 164 -3.63 -6.83 15.08
CA ARG A 164 -3.10 -5.50 14.70
C ARG A 164 -2.37 -4.78 15.85
N ARG A 165 -2.92 -4.80 17.07
CA ARG A 165 -2.36 -4.06 18.21
C ARG A 165 -1.06 -4.67 18.74
N THR A 166 -0.99 -6.00 18.78
CA THR A 166 0.17 -6.75 19.26
C THR A 166 1.37 -6.58 18.34
N LEU A 167 1.15 -6.34 17.05
CA LEU A 167 2.21 -6.09 16.08
C LEU A 167 2.64 -4.61 16.05
N LEU A 168 1.69 -3.68 16.01
CA LEU A 168 1.98 -2.24 15.85
C LEU A 168 2.74 -1.62 17.03
N LEU A 169 2.42 -2.00 18.27
CA LEU A 169 3.05 -1.43 19.47
C LEU A 169 4.56 -1.75 19.56
N PRO A 170 5.01 -3.02 19.54
CA PRO A 170 6.43 -3.33 19.61
C PRO A 170 7.19 -2.81 18.38
N CYS A 171 6.63 -2.92 17.17
CA CYS A 171 7.28 -2.40 15.96
C CYS A 171 7.48 -0.88 16.02
N SER A 172 6.50 -0.13 16.54
CA SER A 172 6.64 1.33 16.68
C SER A 172 7.70 1.70 17.72
N LEU A 173 7.77 1.01 18.86
CA LEU A 173 8.81 1.22 19.87
C LEU A 173 10.22 0.96 19.33
N VAL A 174 10.42 -0.16 18.63
CA VAL A 174 11.69 -0.50 17.99
C VAL A 174 12.07 0.52 16.93
N SER A 175 11.09 0.97 16.13
CA SER A 175 11.33 2.00 15.11
C SER A 175 11.77 3.32 15.74
N ILE A 176 11.11 3.77 16.81
CA ILE A 176 11.49 4.98 17.54
C ILE A 176 12.92 4.86 18.08
N ALA A 177 13.26 3.74 18.71
CA ALA A 177 14.61 3.51 19.25
C ALA A 177 15.69 3.50 18.15
N CYS A 178 15.39 2.95 16.97
CA CYS A 178 16.31 2.94 15.84
C CYS A 178 16.51 4.35 15.27
N TRP A 179 15.43 5.13 15.13
CA TRP A 179 15.50 6.50 14.64
C TRP A 179 16.23 7.46 15.59
N THR A 180 16.02 7.31 16.90
CA THR A 180 16.76 8.11 17.89
C THR A 180 18.24 7.77 17.88
N ALA A 181 18.59 6.48 17.80
CA ALA A 181 19.98 6.05 17.69
C ALA A 181 20.64 6.60 16.42
N PHE A 182 19.98 6.49 15.26
CA PHE A 182 20.48 7.03 14.00
C PHE A 182 20.72 8.54 14.07
N THR A 183 19.76 9.29 14.60
CA THR A 183 19.87 10.76 14.75
C THR A 183 21.01 11.14 15.69
N LEU A 184 21.17 10.39 16.80
CA LEU A 184 22.24 10.64 17.77
C LEU A 184 23.63 10.35 17.17
N SER A 185 23.77 9.28 16.40
CA SER A 185 25.01 8.97 15.69
C SER A 185 25.43 10.09 14.74
N PHE A 186 24.48 10.69 14.01
CA PHE A 186 24.77 11.83 13.14
C PHE A 186 25.15 13.10 13.89
N TYR A 187 24.60 13.34 15.08
CA TYR A 187 24.96 14.51 15.88
C TYR A 187 26.35 14.40 16.52
N LEU A 188 26.80 13.17 16.79
CA LEU A 188 28.09 12.89 17.43
C LEU A 188 29.27 12.83 16.45
N GLN A 189 29.01 12.93 15.14
CA GLN A 189 29.99 12.78 14.06
C GLN A 189 30.29 14.13 13.42
#